data_AF-A0A6V7U6B2-F1
#
_entry.id   AF-A0A6V7U6B2-F1
#
_cell.length_a   1.000
_cell.length_b   1.000
_cell.length_c   1.000
_cell.angle_alpha   90.00
_cell.angle_beta   90.00
_cell.angle_gamma   90.00
#
_symmetry.space_group_name_H-M   'P 1'
#
loop_
_entity.id
_entity.type
_entity.pdbx_description
1 polymer ?
#
loop_
_entity_poly.entity_id
_entity_poly.type
_entity_poly.pdbx_seq_one_letter_code
_entity_poly.pdbx_strand_id
1 'polypeptide(L)'
;MMIEALISMARYLSAHKDDDFADRMNYLYTPNMLLAFSVLISFKQFGGRPLECMFPNKFPGSWEQYAENFCWSEDTYYLPPEVHVAQIKESERYSEERKLSYYQWVPFFLLLQAACFRLPSILWKAASLSSGVRVHDIVVKALDSQNMEDECRHRTIIMLANHLARALRFQNQILNRHLFIHKTMRFLNITYSACLISFIYLFTKFLYLVNIFAQLYLMNKFLETDRYQWYGISVIQDLMRGIPWQASGYFPRVSLCDFTVLFFLLIKIFFKLILFRGRKF
;
A
#
# COMPACT_ATOMS: atom_id res chain seq x y z
N MET A 1 6.15 -0.33 -27.38
CA MET A 1 5.66 0.45 -26.21
C MET A 1 5.00 -0.46 -25.18
N MET A 2 3.92 -1.17 -25.52
CA MET A 2 3.22 -2.08 -24.58
C MET A 2 4.05 -3.31 -24.15
N ILE A 3 4.81 -3.91 -25.07
CA ILE A 3 5.67 -5.07 -24.77
C ILE A 3 6.83 -4.69 -23.85
N GLU A 4 7.51 -3.58 -24.12
CA GLU A 4 8.56 -3.02 -23.24
C GLU A 4 8.02 -2.71 -21.84
N ALA A 5 6.81 -2.14 -21.76
CA ALA A 5 6.14 -1.89 -20.47
C ALA A 5 5.82 -3.19 -19.73
N LEU A 6 5.32 -4.21 -20.43
CA LEU A 6 5.06 -5.54 -19.87
C LEU A 6 6.33 -6.25 -19.41
N ILE A 7 7.42 -6.16 -20.16
CA ILE A 7 8.72 -6.74 -19.80
C ILE A 7 9.34 -5.99 -18.60
N SER A 8 9.21 -4.66 -18.57
CA SER A 8 9.61 -3.84 -17.43
C SER A 8 8.80 -4.20 -16.17
N MET A 9 7.49 -4.37 -16.32
CA MET A 9 6.59 -4.80 -15.25
C MET A 9 6.90 -6.22 -14.79
N ALA A 10 7.13 -7.18 -15.70
CA ALA A 10 7.51 -8.54 -15.36
C ALA A 10 8.86 -8.60 -14.62
N ARG A 11 9.84 -7.78 -15.02
CA ARG A 11 11.10 -7.64 -14.27
C ARG A 11 10.87 -7.01 -12.90
N TYR A 12 9.97 -6.05 -12.78
CA TYR A 12 9.59 -5.43 -11.52
C TYR A 12 8.92 -6.44 -10.57
N LEU A 13 8.10 -7.35 -11.10
CA LEU A 13 7.45 -8.46 -10.37
C LEU A 13 8.35 -9.70 -10.19
N SER A 14 9.59 -9.69 -10.68
CA SER A 14 10.46 -10.86 -10.54
C SER A 14 11.25 -10.82 -9.23
N ALA A 15 11.35 -11.98 -8.57
CA ALA A 15 12.21 -12.15 -7.41
C ALA A 15 13.67 -12.08 -7.84
N HIS A 16 14.51 -11.37 -7.08
CA HIS A 16 15.94 -11.41 -7.31
C HIS A 16 16.54 -12.63 -6.57
N LYS A 17 17.72 -13.07 -7.02
CA LYS A 17 18.37 -14.30 -6.52
C LYS A 17 19.17 -14.06 -5.24
N ASP A 18 19.45 -12.81 -4.90
CA ASP A 18 20.24 -12.34 -3.76
C ASP A 18 19.42 -11.97 -2.52
N ASP A 19 18.10 -12.21 -2.54
CA ASP A 19 17.20 -11.74 -1.49
C ASP A 19 16.84 -12.80 -0.45
N ASP A 20 16.70 -12.36 0.80
CA ASP A 20 16.14 -13.19 1.87
C ASP A 20 14.63 -13.37 1.71
N PHE A 21 14.10 -14.39 2.39
CA PHE A 21 12.65 -14.60 2.47
C PHE A 21 11.90 -13.37 2.99
N ALA A 22 12.45 -12.71 4.03
CA ALA A 22 11.87 -11.50 4.60
C ALA A 22 11.82 -10.33 3.61
N ASP A 23 12.81 -10.20 2.71
CA ASP A 23 12.80 -9.16 1.67
C ASP A 23 11.73 -9.46 0.64
N ARG A 24 11.63 -10.71 0.19
CA ARG A 24 10.60 -11.16 -0.75
C ARG A 24 9.19 -10.90 -0.22
N MET A 25 8.93 -11.12 1.07
CA MET A 25 7.64 -10.76 1.65
C MET A 25 7.33 -9.26 1.49
N ASN A 26 8.29 -8.39 1.82
CA ASN A 26 8.07 -6.95 1.84
C ASN A 26 8.04 -6.30 0.45
N TYR A 27 8.98 -6.64 -0.45
CA TYR A 27 9.08 -5.96 -1.75
C TYR A 27 8.26 -6.64 -2.85
N LEU A 28 8.00 -7.94 -2.74
CA LEU A 28 7.43 -8.75 -3.82
C LEU A 28 5.99 -9.15 -3.51
N TYR A 29 5.77 -9.94 -2.47
CA TYR A 29 4.45 -10.54 -2.24
C TYR A 29 3.42 -9.50 -1.79
N THR A 30 3.71 -8.75 -0.72
CA THR A 30 2.79 -7.75 -0.16
C THR A 30 2.36 -6.68 -1.17
N PRO A 31 3.27 -5.93 -1.84
CA PRO A 31 2.87 -4.87 -2.76
C PRO A 31 2.17 -5.40 -4.01
N ASN A 32 2.53 -6.60 -4.52
CA ASN A 32 1.81 -7.19 -5.65
C ASN A 32 0.39 -7.60 -5.28
N MET A 33 0.18 -8.14 -4.07
CA MET A 33 -1.16 -8.46 -3.55
C MET A 33 -2.00 -7.18 -3.37
N LEU A 34 -1.41 -6.13 -2.79
CA LEU A 34 -2.07 -4.82 -2.64
C LEU A 34 -2.43 -4.20 -4.01
N LEU A 35 -1.53 -4.30 -5.00
CA LEU A 35 -1.76 -3.82 -6.35
C LEU A 35 -2.91 -4.59 -7.02
N ALA A 36 -2.94 -5.93 -6.88
CA ALA A 36 -4.01 -6.76 -7.42
C ALA A 36 -5.37 -6.40 -6.82
N PHE A 37 -5.45 -6.20 -5.50
CA PHE A 37 -6.68 -5.76 -4.85
C PHE A 37 -7.09 -4.34 -5.23
N SER A 38 -6.14 -3.41 -5.35
CA SER A 38 -6.42 -2.06 -5.82
C SER A 38 -7.03 -2.07 -7.22
N VAL A 39 -6.49 -2.87 -8.14
CA VAL A 39 -7.05 -3.04 -9.49
C VAL A 39 -8.44 -3.67 -9.43
N LEU A 40 -8.64 -4.73 -8.63
CA LEU A 40 -9.92 -5.41 -8.50
C LEU A 40 -11.02 -4.48 -7.97
N ILE A 41 -10.72 -3.72 -6.91
CA ILE A 41 -11.66 -2.77 -6.33
C ILE A 41 -11.93 -1.62 -7.30
N SER A 42 -10.89 -1.07 -7.95
CA SER A 42 -11.05 -0.02 -8.95
C SER A 42 -11.96 -0.47 -10.09
N PHE A 43 -11.80 -1.69 -10.58
CA PHE A 43 -12.66 -2.23 -11.63
C PHE A 43 -14.13 -2.24 -11.20
N LYS A 44 -14.42 -2.63 -9.94
CA LYS A 44 -15.77 -2.63 -9.40
C LYS A 44 -16.33 -1.21 -9.17
N GLN A 45 -15.49 -0.29 -8.73
CA GLN A 45 -15.86 1.06 -8.34
C GLN A 45 -16.08 1.99 -9.55
N PHE A 46 -15.25 1.86 -10.60
CA PHE A 46 -15.33 2.70 -11.80
C PHE A 46 -16.04 2.01 -12.98
N GLY A 47 -16.04 0.68 -13.04
CA GLY A 47 -16.68 -0.10 -14.12
C GLY A 47 -18.10 -0.55 -13.81
N GLY A 48 -18.60 -0.30 -12.61
CA GLY A 48 -19.93 -0.70 -12.16
C GLY A 48 -20.69 0.42 -11.45
N ARG A 49 -21.79 0.06 -10.77
CA ARG A 49 -22.48 0.95 -9.84
C ARG A 49 -21.89 0.73 -8.44
N PRO A 50 -21.11 1.67 -7.89
CA PRO A 50 -20.41 1.46 -6.62
C PRO A 50 -21.37 1.35 -5.43
N LEU A 51 -22.53 2.00 -5.52
CA LEU A 51 -23.63 1.92 -4.57
C LEU A 51 -24.98 1.86 -5.29
N GLU A 52 -25.98 1.30 -4.59
CA GLU A 52 -27.37 1.30 -5.03
C GLU A 52 -28.23 2.02 -3.98
N CYS A 53 -29.09 2.92 -4.44
CA CYS A 53 -30.00 3.69 -3.59
C CYS A 53 -31.38 3.05 -3.53
N MET A 54 -32.01 3.00 -2.35
CA MET A 54 -33.43 2.69 -2.26
C MET A 54 -34.26 3.91 -2.69
N PHE A 55 -34.51 4.04 -3.98
CA PHE A 55 -35.20 5.18 -4.59
C PHE A 55 -36.70 4.89 -4.81
N PRO A 56 -37.62 5.81 -4.51
CA PRO A 56 -39.05 5.58 -4.68
C PRO A 56 -39.44 5.46 -6.16
N ASN A 57 -40.22 4.42 -6.49
CA ASN A 57 -40.64 4.05 -7.85
C ASN A 57 -41.47 5.12 -8.61
N LYS A 58 -41.77 6.27 -7.99
CA LYS A 58 -42.56 7.34 -8.62
C LYS A 58 -41.74 8.19 -9.60
N PHE A 59 -40.42 8.15 -9.51
CA PHE A 59 -39.52 8.95 -10.33
C PHE A 59 -38.90 8.12 -11.47
N PRO A 60 -38.48 8.76 -12.57
CA PRO A 60 -37.82 8.06 -13.67
C PRO A 60 -36.46 7.50 -13.23
N GLY A 61 -36.03 6.38 -13.82
CA GLY A 61 -34.74 5.75 -13.52
C GLY A 61 -33.50 6.61 -13.82
N SER A 62 -33.63 7.69 -14.60
CA SER A 62 -32.56 8.68 -14.77
C SER A 62 -32.25 9.45 -13.47
N TRP A 63 -33.26 9.71 -12.64
CA TRP A 63 -33.08 10.34 -11.34
C TRP A 63 -32.46 9.40 -10.31
N GLU A 64 -32.74 8.09 -10.42
CA GLU A 64 -32.06 7.06 -9.62
C GLU A 64 -30.55 7.08 -9.89
N GLN A 65 -30.14 7.07 -11.16
CA GLN A 65 -28.72 7.15 -11.54
C GLN A 65 -28.06 8.46 -11.09
N TYR A 66 -28.78 9.58 -11.17
CA TYR A 66 -28.29 10.87 -10.67
C TYR A 66 -28.09 10.84 -9.15
N ALA A 67 -29.07 10.32 -8.40
CA ALA A 67 -28.97 10.20 -6.95
C ALA A 67 -27.86 9.23 -6.53
N GLU A 68 -27.66 8.12 -7.24
CA GLU A 68 -26.55 7.18 -7.04
C GLU A 68 -25.20 7.89 -7.21
N ASN A 69 -25.01 8.64 -8.30
CA ASN A 69 -23.75 9.37 -8.54
C ASN A 69 -23.53 10.53 -7.56
N PHE A 70 -24.59 11.24 -7.18
CA PHE A 70 -24.54 12.30 -6.19
C PHE A 70 -24.11 11.76 -4.83
N CYS A 71 -24.81 10.73 -4.33
CA CYS A 71 -24.51 10.12 -3.04
C CYS A 71 -23.16 9.38 -3.03
N TRP A 72 -22.66 8.97 -4.19
CA TRP A 72 -21.31 8.42 -4.29
C TRP A 72 -20.22 9.49 -4.23
N SER A 73 -20.50 10.70 -4.69
CA SER A 73 -19.53 11.80 -4.69
C SER A 73 -19.53 12.57 -3.37
N GLU A 74 -20.69 12.64 -2.71
CA GLU A 74 -20.86 13.27 -1.41
C GLU A 74 -20.53 12.30 -0.27
N ASP A 75 -20.24 12.83 0.92
CA ASP A 75 -20.04 12.01 2.10
C ASP A 75 -21.34 11.34 2.55
N THR A 76 -21.23 10.09 3.01
CA THR A 76 -22.36 9.34 3.60
C THR A 76 -22.12 9.10 5.08
N TYR A 77 -23.16 8.76 5.84
CA TYR A 77 -23.03 8.48 7.26
C TYR A 77 -23.75 7.20 7.68
N TYR A 78 -23.30 6.60 8.78
CA TYR A 78 -23.92 5.43 9.39
C TYR A 78 -24.76 5.81 10.61
N LEU A 79 -25.94 5.20 10.71
CA LEU A 79 -26.75 5.21 11.93
C LEU A 79 -27.17 3.78 12.29
N PRO A 80 -27.09 3.41 13.58
CA PRO A 80 -27.69 2.17 14.06
C PRO A 80 -29.18 2.13 13.71
N PRO A 81 -29.71 0.95 13.37
CA PRO A 81 -31.09 0.81 12.91
C PRO A 81 -32.15 1.22 13.96
N GLU A 82 -31.78 1.27 15.24
CA GLU A 82 -32.65 1.69 16.35
C GLU A 82 -32.86 3.21 16.41
N VAL A 83 -31.97 4.00 15.79
CA VAL A 83 -31.99 5.46 15.88
C VAL A 83 -32.64 6.06 14.64
N HIS A 84 -33.71 6.83 14.83
CA HIS A 84 -34.40 7.50 13.73
C HIS A 84 -33.68 8.81 13.34
N VAL A 85 -33.50 9.02 12.04
CA VAL A 85 -32.83 10.21 11.46
C VAL A 85 -33.46 11.53 11.93
N ALA A 86 -34.77 11.53 12.19
CA ALA A 86 -35.51 12.71 12.67
C ALA A 86 -35.12 13.16 14.09
N GLN A 87 -34.51 12.28 14.90
CA GLN A 87 -34.10 12.58 16.26
C GLN A 87 -32.73 13.27 16.35
N ILE A 88 -31.96 13.27 15.26
CA ILE A 88 -30.60 13.80 15.22
C ILE A 88 -30.59 15.11 14.43
N LYS A 89 -29.96 16.14 15.01
CA LYS A 89 -29.73 17.41 14.34
C LYS A 89 -28.86 17.20 13.12
N GLU A 90 -29.14 17.94 12.05
CA GLU A 90 -28.39 17.83 10.79
C GLU A 90 -26.89 18.05 10.95
N SER A 91 -26.49 18.98 11.82
CA SER A 91 -25.08 19.23 12.16
C SER A 91 -24.37 18.04 12.82
N GLU A 92 -25.11 17.10 13.41
CA GLU A 92 -24.59 15.93 14.13
C GLU A 92 -24.65 14.64 13.28
N ARG A 93 -25.27 14.69 12.08
CA ARG A 93 -25.31 13.53 11.17
C ARG A 93 -23.95 13.25 10.55
N TYR A 94 -23.24 14.31 10.16
CA TYR A 94 -21.92 14.26 9.51
C TYR A 94 -20.75 14.41 10.50
N SER A 95 -20.95 13.99 11.76
CA SER A 95 -19.86 13.95 12.74
C SER A 95 -18.77 12.97 12.29
N GLU A 96 -17.52 13.24 12.66
CA GLU A 96 -16.33 12.43 12.28
C GLU A 96 -16.51 10.94 12.64
N GLU A 97 -17.20 10.62 13.74
CA GLU A 97 -17.41 9.22 14.15
C GLU A 97 -18.44 8.46 13.29
N ARG A 98 -19.29 9.16 12.54
CA ARG A 98 -20.40 8.57 11.77
C ARG A 98 -20.19 8.64 10.26
N LYS A 99 -19.33 9.55 9.82
CA LYS A 99 -19.01 9.78 8.41
C LYS A 99 -18.29 8.57 7.81
N LEU A 100 -18.61 8.27 6.55
CA LEU A 100 -18.07 7.15 5.80
C LEU A 100 -17.50 7.64 4.47
N SER A 101 -16.30 8.20 4.51
CA SER A 101 -15.60 8.69 3.30
C SER A 101 -14.57 7.69 2.77
N TYR A 102 -14.05 6.79 3.63
CA TYR A 102 -12.92 5.93 3.30
C TYR A 102 -13.15 5.00 2.09
N TYR A 103 -14.38 4.53 1.83
CA TYR A 103 -14.69 3.62 0.71
C TYR A 103 -14.30 4.18 -0.67
N GLN A 104 -14.42 5.49 -0.87
CA GLN A 104 -14.03 6.15 -2.12
C GLN A 104 -12.51 6.08 -2.33
N TRP A 105 -11.74 6.18 -1.25
CA TRP A 105 -10.28 6.35 -1.26
C TRP A 105 -9.49 5.04 -1.13
N VAL A 106 -10.14 3.93 -0.77
CA VAL A 106 -9.50 2.60 -0.58
C VAL A 106 -8.55 2.23 -1.75
N PRO A 107 -8.93 2.32 -3.04
CA PRO A 107 -8.03 1.90 -4.12
C PRO A 107 -6.74 2.71 -4.18
N PHE A 108 -6.83 4.03 -3.97
CA PHE A 108 -5.68 4.94 -3.97
C PHE A 108 -4.80 4.72 -2.74
N PHE A 109 -5.42 4.48 -1.60
CA PHE A 109 -4.71 4.14 -0.37
C PHE A 109 -3.89 2.85 -0.55
N LEU A 110 -4.48 1.79 -1.10
CA LEU A 110 -3.77 0.54 -1.38
C LEU A 110 -2.58 0.72 -2.35
N LEU A 111 -2.70 1.61 -3.36
CA LEU A 111 -1.58 1.94 -4.24
C LEU A 111 -0.45 2.65 -3.50
N LEU A 112 -0.79 3.60 -2.62
CA LEU A 112 0.19 4.29 -1.79
C LEU A 112 0.90 3.30 -0.86
N GLN A 113 0.17 2.38 -0.22
CA GLN A 113 0.76 1.34 0.62
C GLN A 113 1.70 0.45 -0.17
N ALA A 114 1.28 -0.02 -1.36
CA ALA A 114 2.11 -0.82 -2.25
C ALA A 114 3.40 -0.10 -2.65
N ALA A 115 3.32 1.20 -2.96
CA ALA A 115 4.49 2.02 -3.26
C ALA A 115 5.44 2.13 -2.07
N CYS A 116 4.92 2.40 -0.86
CA CYS A 116 5.72 2.51 0.35
C CYS A 116 6.44 1.20 0.72
N PHE A 117 5.80 0.04 0.56
CA PHE A 117 6.44 -1.27 0.74
C PHE A 117 7.61 -1.50 -0.22
N ARG A 118 7.59 -0.87 -1.39
CA ARG A 118 8.69 -0.94 -2.36
C ARG A 118 9.85 -0.02 -2.04
N LEU A 119 9.61 1.13 -1.41
CA LEU A 119 10.62 2.18 -1.22
C LEU A 119 11.95 1.68 -0.61
N PRO A 120 11.96 0.86 0.47
CA PRO A 120 13.22 0.40 1.05
C PRO A 120 14.08 -0.43 0.07
N SER A 121 13.44 -1.22 -0.80
CA SER A 121 14.13 -2.03 -1.82
C SER A 121 14.76 -1.15 -2.92
N ILE A 122 14.09 -0.06 -3.30
CA ILE A 122 14.61 0.91 -4.27
C ILE A 122 15.78 1.67 -3.67
N LEU A 123 15.67 2.07 -2.40
CA LEU A 123 16.74 2.74 -1.66
C LEU A 123 17.98 1.83 -1.53
N TRP A 124 17.80 0.55 -1.23
CA TRP A 124 18.89 -0.44 -1.22
C TRP A 124 19.60 -0.50 -2.57
N LYS A 125 18.85 -0.63 -3.67
CA LYS A 125 19.41 -0.68 -5.02
C LYS A 125 20.19 0.59 -5.36
N ALA A 126 19.60 1.76 -5.12
CA ALA A 126 20.25 3.04 -5.36
C ALA A 126 21.55 3.20 -4.53
N ALA A 127 21.50 2.88 -3.24
CA ALA A 127 22.65 3.02 -2.34
C ALA A 127 23.76 1.97 -2.63
N SER A 128 23.38 0.75 -3.01
CA SER A 128 24.31 -0.30 -3.42
C SER A 128 25.06 0.07 -4.71
N LEU A 129 24.39 0.74 -5.66
CA LEU A 129 25.00 1.21 -6.90
C LEU A 129 26.06 2.28 -6.62
N SER A 130 25.77 3.21 -5.71
CA SER A 130 26.72 4.25 -5.29
C SER A 130 27.95 3.69 -4.57
N SER A 131 27.84 2.50 -3.97
CA SER A 131 28.94 1.87 -3.21
C SER A 131 30.01 1.22 -4.11
N GLY A 132 29.76 1.11 -5.42
CA GLY A 132 30.71 0.57 -6.40
C GLY A 132 30.87 -0.96 -6.39
N VAL A 133 30.22 -1.66 -5.44
CA VAL A 133 30.19 -3.14 -5.37
C VAL A 133 28.79 -3.62 -5.70
N ARG A 134 28.64 -4.23 -6.89
CA ARG A 134 27.38 -4.83 -7.34
C ARG A 134 27.21 -6.23 -6.74
N VAL A 135 26.71 -6.29 -5.51
CA VAL A 135 26.49 -7.55 -4.77
C VAL A 135 25.56 -8.50 -5.55
N HIS A 136 24.51 -7.97 -6.16
CA HIS A 136 23.58 -8.72 -7.00
C HIS A 136 24.30 -9.51 -8.11
N ASP A 137 25.18 -8.84 -8.87
CA ASP A 137 25.87 -9.46 -10.00
C ASP A 137 26.85 -10.55 -9.55
N ILE A 138 27.50 -10.35 -8.40
CA ILE A 138 28.37 -11.35 -7.77
C ILE A 138 27.57 -12.61 -7.44
N VAL A 139 26.42 -12.46 -6.79
CA VAL A 139 25.56 -13.59 -6.40
C VAL A 139 25.00 -14.29 -7.62
N VAL A 140 24.50 -13.55 -8.61
CA VAL A 140 23.95 -14.14 -9.85
C VAL A 140 25.02 -14.93 -10.60
N LYS A 141 26.26 -14.40 -10.68
CA LYS A 141 27.34 -15.10 -11.38
C LYS A 141 27.89 -16.28 -10.58
N ALA A 142 27.87 -16.21 -9.25
CA ALA A 142 28.24 -17.34 -8.39
C ALA A 142 27.21 -18.48 -8.47
N LEU A 143 25.92 -18.16 -8.60
CA LEU A 143 24.80 -19.11 -8.73
C LEU A 143 24.52 -19.52 -10.19
N ASP A 144 25.41 -19.18 -11.12
CA ASP A 144 25.27 -19.54 -12.53
C ASP A 144 25.42 -21.06 -12.70
N SER A 145 24.50 -21.70 -13.43
CA SER A 145 24.51 -23.17 -13.63
C SER A 145 25.72 -23.64 -14.42
N GLN A 146 26.39 -22.74 -15.15
CA GLN A 146 27.64 -23.02 -15.86
C GLN A 146 28.82 -23.30 -14.91
N ASN A 147 28.72 -22.91 -13.63
CA ASN A 147 29.75 -23.19 -12.63
C ASN A 147 29.82 -24.68 -12.20
N MET A 148 28.94 -25.54 -12.75
CA MET A 148 29.04 -26.99 -12.59
C MET A 148 30.25 -27.57 -13.33
N GLU A 149 30.74 -26.88 -14.36
CA GLU A 149 31.95 -27.25 -15.11
C GLU A 149 33.20 -26.62 -14.49
N ASP A 150 34.27 -27.42 -14.30
CA ASP A 150 35.46 -27.00 -13.56
C ASP A 150 36.23 -25.85 -14.21
N GLU A 151 36.38 -25.86 -15.54
CA GLU A 151 36.99 -24.79 -16.33
C GLU A 151 36.24 -23.46 -16.16
N CYS A 152 34.92 -23.49 -16.32
CA CYS A 152 34.04 -22.34 -16.16
C CYS A 152 34.08 -21.80 -14.72
N ARG A 153 34.04 -22.70 -13.72
CA ARG A 153 34.13 -22.36 -12.29
C ARG A 153 35.42 -21.63 -11.97
N HIS A 154 36.57 -22.12 -12.46
CA HIS A 154 37.87 -21.50 -12.19
C HIS A 154 37.94 -20.07 -12.78
N ARG A 155 37.45 -19.88 -14.02
CA ARG A 155 37.36 -18.56 -14.65
C ARG A 155 36.44 -17.61 -13.87
N THR A 156 35.28 -18.09 -13.43
CA THR A 156 34.34 -17.31 -12.60
C THR A 156 34.98 -16.90 -11.28
N ILE A 157 35.67 -17.81 -10.58
CA ILE A 157 36.37 -17.50 -9.31
C ILE A 157 37.44 -16.42 -9.53
N ILE A 158 38.27 -16.54 -10.56
CA ILE A 158 39.30 -15.53 -10.86
C ILE A 158 38.66 -14.18 -11.15
N MET A 159 37.58 -14.14 -11.93
CA MET A 159 36.87 -12.91 -12.27
C MET A 159 36.27 -12.25 -11.02
N LEU A 160 35.59 -13.02 -10.17
CA LEU A 160 34.98 -12.53 -8.93
C LEU A 160 36.05 -12.07 -7.93
N ALA A 161 37.14 -12.84 -7.76
CA ALA A 161 38.26 -12.48 -6.89
C ALA A 161 38.94 -11.18 -7.34
N ASN A 162 39.16 -11.01 -8.64
CA ASN A 162 39.70 -9.77 -9.20
C ASN A 162 38.76 -8.58 -8.97
N HIS A 163 37.45 -8.77 -9.14
CA HIS A 163 36.46 -7.74 -8.89
C HIS A 163 36.46 -7.31 -7.41
N LEU A 164 36.40 -8.27 -6.47
CA LEU A 164 36.46 -7.99 -5.03
C LEU A 164 37.78 -7.33 -4.63
N ALA A 165 38.92 -7.83 -5.13
CA ALA A 165 40.23 -7.29 -4.81
C ALA A 165 40.41 -5.85 -5.33
N ARG A 166 39.80 -5.49 -6.45
CA ARG A 166 39.79 -4.11 -6.96
C ARG A 166 38.90 -3.22 -6.09
N ALA A 167 37.71 -3.68 -5.73
CA ALA A 167 36.80 -2.95 -4.85
C ALA A 167 37.40 -2.67 -3.46
N LEU A 168 37.98 -3.69 -2.82
CA LEU A 168 38.63 -3.55 -1.51
C LEU A 168 39.85 -2.63 -1.56
N ARG A 169 40.66 -2.70 -2.64
CA ARG A 169 41.79 -1.78 -2.84
C ARG A 169 41.33 -0.33 -2.98
N PHE A 170 40.26 -0.08 -3.73
CA PHE A 170 39.67 1.25 -3.86
C PHE A 170 39.20 1.79 -2.51
N GLN A 171 38.51 0.97 -1.70
CA GLN A 171 38.09 1.34 -0.34
C GLN A 171 39.27 1.64 0.59
N ASN A 172 40.30 0.78 0.61
CA ASN A 172 41.52 1.00 1.40
C ASN A 172 42.28 2.26 0.98
N GLN A 173 42.32 2.58 -0.31
CA GLN A 173 42.98 3.78 -0.81
C GLN A 173 42.27 5.06 -0.35
N ILE A 174 40.94 5.05 -0.26
CA ILE A 174 40.18 6.19 0.26
C ILE A 174 40.37 6.33 1.77
N LEU A 175 40.32 5.21 2.52
CA LEU A 175 40.57 5.21 3.97
C LEU A 175 41.96 5.76 4.32
N ASN A 176 43.00 5.28 3.62
CA ASN A 176 44.39 5.69 3.88
C ASN A 176 44.70 7.13 3.48
N ARG A 177 43.93 7.74 2.57
CA ARG A 177 44.12 9.14 2.17
C ARG A 177 43.50 10.15 3.14
N HIS A 178 42.86 9.72 4.24
CA HIS A 178 42.23 10.60 5.23
C HIS A 178 41.42 11.76 4.60
N LEU A 179 40.75 11.50 3.46
CA LEU A 179 39.95 12.49 2.76
C LEU A 179 38.68 12.76 3.56
N PHE A 180 38.75 13.63 4.57
CA PHE A 180 37.59 14.19 5.23
C PHE A 180 36.97 15.25 4.30
N ILE A 181 36.18 14.79 3.32
CA ILE A 181 35.61 15.66 2.28
C ILE A 181 34.59 16.65 2.87
N HIS A 182 33.85 16.25 3.92
CA HIS A 182 32.91 17.13 4.62
C HIS A 182 33.27 17.28 6.10
N LYS A 183 33.67 18.50 6.47
CA LYS A 183 33.97 18.88 7.88
C LYS A 183 32.71 19.05 8.74
N THR A 184 31.56 19.33 8.13
CA THR A 184 30.28 19.63 8.78
C THR A 184 29.34 18.42 8.85
N MET A 185 29.30 17.58 7.82
CA MET A 185 28.39 16.42 7.74
C MET A 185 29.16 15.10 7.83
N ARG A 186 29.52 14.71 9.06
CA ARG A 186 30.38 13.54 9.33
C ARG A 186 29.76 12.20 8.87
N PHE A 187 28.43 12.10 8.77
CA PHE A 187 27.76 10.89 8.28
C PHE A 187 27.98 10.66 6.78
N LEU A 188 28.18 11.71 5.97
CA LEU A 188 28.49 11.57 4.54
C LEU A 188 29.88 10.97 4.31
N ASN A 189 30.81 11.04 5.27
CA ASN A 189 32.11 10.35 5.20
C ASN A 189 32.01 8.83 5.42
N ILE A 190 30.89 8.31 5.94
CA ILE A 190 30.66 6.86 6.11
C ILE A 190 30.56 6.15 4.75
N THR A 191 30.20 6.90 3.68
CA THR A 191 30.08 6.43 2.29
C THR A 191 31.36 5.87 1.67
N TYR A 192 32.50 5.95 2.36
CA TYR A 192 33.79 5.46 1.88
C TYR A 192 34.42 4.38 2.78
N SER A 193 33.72 3.92 3.82
CA SER A 193 34.21 2.88 4.73
C SER A 193 33.87 1.46 4.23
N ALA A 194 34.75 0.48 4.47
CA ALA A 194 34.51 -0.93 4.15
C ALA A 194 33.25 -1.51 4.82
N CYS A 195 32.78 -0.90 5.92
CA CYS A 195 31.57 -1.29 6.64
C CYS A 195 30.27 -0.74 6.01
N LEU A 196 30.36 0.15 5.02
CA LEU A 196 29.19 0.84 4.45
C LEU A 196 28.12 -0.12 3.92
N ILE A 197 28.51 -1.13 3.15
CA ILE A 197 27.55 -2.07 2.54
C ILE A 197 26.76 -2.81 3.62
N SER A 198 27.45 -3.25 4.68
CA SER A 198 26.82 -3.92 5.83
C SER A 198 25.90 -2.97 6.59
N PHE A 199 26.32 -1.72 6.78
CA PHE A 199 25.50 -0.69 7.44
C PHE A 199 24.25 -0.34 6.62
N ILE A 200 24.38 -0.12 5.31
CA ILE A 200 23.25 0.15 4.42
C ILE A 200 22.28 -1.03 4.44
N TYR A 201 22.79 -2.27 4.43
CA TYR A 201 21.95 -3.47 4.45
C TYR A 201 21.13 -3.55 5.75
N LEU A 202 21.78 -3.40 6.91
CA LEU A 202 21.09 -3.36 8.20
C LEU A 202 20.10 -2.20 8.30
N PHE A 203 20.46 -1.04 7.75
CA PHE A 203 19.57 0.12 7.68
C PHE A 203 18.34 -0.14 6.82
N THR A 204 18.48 -0.80 5.66
CA THR A 204 17.35 -1.22 4.83
C THR A 204 16.45 -2.20 5.59
N LYS A 205 17.01 -3.16 6.34
CA LYS A 205 16.23 -4.09 7.18
C LYS A 205 15.45 -3.35 8.27
N PHE A 206 16.09 -2.37 8.91
CA PHE A 206 15.42 -1.50 9.87
C PHE A 206 14.29 -0.70 9.21
N LEU A 207 14.49 -0.17 8.01
CA LEU A 207 13.44 0.52 7.24
C LEU A 207 12.26 -0.40 6.91
N TYR A 208 12.49 -1.69 6.60
CA TYR A 208 11.38 -2.63 6.43
C TYR A 208 10.56 -2.79 7.70
N LEU A 209 11.21 -2.93 8.86
CA LEU A 209 10.53 -3.04 10.15
C LEU A 209 9.71 -1.79 10.45
N VAL A 210 10.31 -0.60 10.31
CA VAL A 210 9.61 0.69 10.49
C VAL A 210 8.45 0.82 9.53
N ASN A 211 8.62 0.41 8.26
CA ASN A 211 7.54 0.46 7.28
C ASN A 211 6.38 -0.44 7.69
N ILE A 212 6.60 -1.66 8.19
CA ILE A 212 5.51 -2.53 8.67
C ILE A 212 4.67 -1.83 9.76
N PHE A 213 5.34 -1.24 10.77
CA PHE A 213 4.63 -0.51 11.83
C PHE A 213 3.91 0.74 11.31
N ALA A 214 4.56 1.51 10.43
CA ALA A 214 3.97 2.69 9.82
C ALA A 214 2.73 2.33 8.98
N GLN A 215 2.77 1.24 8.21
CA GLN A 215 1.64 0.78 7.39
C GLN A 215 0.47 0.32 8.26
N LEU A 216 0.74 -0.38 9.36
CA LEU A 216 -0.29 -0.78 10.32
C LEU A 216 -0.95 0.45 10.97
N TYR A 217 -0.14 1.44 11.36
CA TYR A 217 -0.64 2.70 11.92
C TYR A 217 -1.46 3.50 10.90
N LEU A 218 -0.97 3.64 9.67
CA LEU A 218 -1.67 4.32 8.59
C LEU A 218 -3.01 3.66 8.28
N MET A 219 -3.08 2.32 8.27
CA MET A 219 -4.33 1.59 8.09
C MET A 219 -5.33 1.88 9.21
N ASN A 220 -4.88 1.89 10.48
CA ASN A 220 -5.76 2.21 11.61
C ASN A 220 -6.35 3.61 11.49
N LYS A 221 -5.49 4.59 11.16
CA LYS A 221 -5.90 5.99 11.00
C LYS A 221 -6.81 6.19 9.80
N PHE A 222 -6.55 5.51 8.69
CA PHE A 222 -7.36 5.61 7.47
C PHE A 222 -8.80 5.11 7.65
N LEU A 223 -8.99 4.10 8.51
CA LEU A 223 -10.32 3.55 8.82
C LEU A 223 -11.00 4.27 9.99
N GLU A 224 -10.45 5.40 10.45
CA GLU A 224 -11.02 6.28 11.48
C GLU A 224 -11.48 5.50 12.73
N THR A 225 -10.76 4.42 13.05
CA THR A 225 -11.09 3.52 14.16
C THR A 225 -10.36 3.95 15.43
N ASP A 226 -10.49 5.23 15.80
CA ASP A 226 -9.77 5.83 16.93
C ASP A 226 -10.13 5.22 18.31
N ARG A 227 -11.21 4.42 18.38
CA ARG A 227 -11.60 3.70 19.60
C ARG A 227 -10.72 2.48 19.93
N TYR A 228 -9.97 1.92 18.99
CA TYR A 228 -9.09 0.78 19.25
C TYR A 228 -7.62 1.15 19.07
N GLN A 229 -6.81 0.87 20.10
CA GLN A 229 -5.37 1.13 20.05
C GLN A 229 -4.66 0.28 18.98
N TRP A 230 -5.10 -0.97 18.76
CA TRP A 230 -4.47 -1.93 17.85
C TRP A 230 -5.48 -2.46 16.82
N TYR A 231 -5.40 -1.93 15.59
CA TYR A 231 -6.24 -2.35 14.47
C TYR A 231 -6.04 -3.83 14.12
N GLY A 232 -7.12 -4.51 13.72
CA GLY A 232 -7.10 -5.89 13.22
C GLY A 232 -7.40 -6.95 14.29
N ILE A 233 -6.67 -6.99 15.42
CA ILE A 233 -6.86 -8.04 16.44
C ILE A 233 -8.25 -7.93 17.08
N SER A 234 -8.66 -6.73 17.48
CA SER A 234 -9.99 -6.53 18.09
C SER A 234 -11.12 -6.84 17.10
N VAL A 235 -10.97 -6.46 15.83
CA VAL A 235 -11.96 -6.74 14.78
C VAL A 235 -12.08 -8.25 14.54
N ILE A 236 -10.94 -8.96 14.47
CA ILE A 236 -10.93 -10.42 14.32
C ILE A 236 -11.57 -11.07 15.56
N GLN A 237 -11.30 -10.55 16.76
CA GLN A 237 -11.89 -11.05 18.00
C GLN A 237 -13.42 -10.86 18.02
N ASP A 238 -13.91 -9.71 17.60
CA ASP A 238 -15.35 -9.43 17.51
C ASP A 238 -16.02 -10.30 16.44
N LEU A 239 -15.33 -10.56 15.33
CA LEU A 239 -15.79 -11.47 14.28
C LEU A 239 -15.83 -12.93 14.77
N MET A 240 -14.82 -13.39 15.51
CA MET A 240 -14.79 -14.72 16.13
C MET A 240 -15.88 -14.89 17.19
N ARG A 241 -16.24 -13.82 17.90
CA ARG A 241 -17.35 -13.77 18.85
C ARG A 241 -18.73 -13.70 18.18
N GLY A 242 -18.78 -13.54 16.85
CA GLY A 242 -20.03 -13.47 16.10
C GLY A 242 -20.80 -12.16 16.29
N ILE A 243 -20.14 -11.07 16.71
CA ILE A 243 -20.79 -9.78 16.90
C ILE A 243 -21.12 -9.18 15.53
N PRO A 244 -22.39 -8.86 15.23
CA PRO A 244 -22.75 -8.31 13.94
C PRO A 244 -22.27 -6.87 13.76
N TRP A 245 -22.04 -6.48 12.51
CA TRP A 245 -21.63 -5.12 12.13
C TRP A 245 -22.63 -4.04 12.57
N GLN A 246 -23.91 -4.37 12.73
CA GLN A 246 -24.90 -3.42 13.23
C GLN A 246 -24.59 -2.97 14.67
N ALA A 247 -24.11 -3.90 15.50
CA ALA A 247 -23.78 -3.66 16.90
C ALA A 247 -22.36 -3.07 17.07
N SER A 248 -21.41 -3.51 16.24
CA SER A 248 -20.04 -2.99 16.32
C SER A 248 -19.87 -1.63 15.64
N GLY A 249 -20.73 -1.31 14.65
CA GLY A 249 -20.68 -0.08 13.86
C GLY A 249 -19.57 -0.05 12.81
N TYR A 250 -18.78 -1.13 12.67
CA TYR A 250 -17.67 -1.20 11.72
C TYR A 250 -18.08 -1.85 10.41
N PHE A 251 -17.55 -1.30 9.31
CA PHE A 251 -17.87 -1.73 7.94
C PHE A 251 -19.38 -1.86 7.69
N PRO A 252 -20.16 -0.79 7.92
CA PRO A 252 -21.58 -0.82 7.66
C PRO A 252 -21.82 -1.05 6.17
N ARG A 253 -22.69 -2.01 5.86
CA ARG A 253 -23.09 -2.32 4.47
C ARG A 253 -24.21 -1.41 3.98
N VAL A 254 -24.76 -0.61 4.90
CA VAL A 254 -25.87 0.30 4.66
C VAL A 254 -25.48 1.65 5.24
N SER A 255 -25.53 2.68 4.42
CA SER A 255 -25.31 4.06 4.83
C SER A 255 -26.49 4.94 4.42
N LEU A 256 -26.52 6.14 4.95
CA LEU A 256 -27.53 7.16 4.66
C LEU A 256 -26.88 8.33 3.95
N CYS A 257 -27.64 8.91 3.01
CA CYS A 257 -27.27 10.08 2.24
C CYS A 257 -28.44 11.07 2.24
N ASP A 258 -28.14 12.33 2.53
CA ASP A 258 -29.12 13.42 2.50
C ASP A 258 -29.13 14.01 1.08
N PHE A 259 -30.23 13.80 0.35
CA PHE A 259 -30.40 14.33 -1.00
C PHE A 259 -31.47 15.42 -1.01
N THR A 260 -31.07 16.63 -1.39
CA THR A 260 -31.98 17.79 -1.43
C THR A 260 -32.42 18.06 -2.86
N VAL A 261 -33.73 17.99 -3.13
CA VAL A 261 -34.30 18.35 -4.43
C VAL A 261 -34.84 19.78 -4.35
N LEU A 262 -34.32 20.69 -5.17
CA LEU A 262 -34.92 22.02 -5.33
C LEU A 262 -36.13 21.90 -6.27
N PHE A 263 -37.34 21.74 -5.71
CA PHE A 263 -38.58 21.74 -6.50
C PHE A 263 -39.66 22.59 -5.82
N PHE A 264 -39.63 23.93 -5.97
CA PHE A 264 -40.60 24.92 -5.43
C PHE A 264 -40.97 24.85 -3.91
N LEU A 265 -40.52 23.82 -3.20
CA LEU A 265 -40.63 23.49 -1.80
C LEU A 265 -39.36 22.70 -1.47
N LEU A 266 -38.57 23.16 -0.50
CA LEU A 266 -37.37 22.47 -0.02
C LEU A 266 -37.78 21.15 0.67
N ILE A 267 -37.84 20.05 -0.07
CA ILE A 267 -38.04 18.71 0.48
C ILE A 267 -36.68 18.01 0.57
N LYS A 268 -36.25 17.68 1.80
CA LYS A 268 -35.11 16.79 2.05
C LYS A 268 -35.57 15.35 1.98
N ILE A 269 -34.94 14.56 1.12
CA ILE A 269 -35.23 13.13 0.98
C ILE A 269 -34.04 12.35 1.52
N PHE A 270 -34.31 11.42 2.44
CA PHE A 270 -33.31 10.53 3.01
C PHE A 270 -33.29 9.21 2.24
N PHE A 271 -32.13 8.82 1.73
CA PHE A 271 -31.97 7.55 1.03
C PHE A 271 -31.18 6.55 1.85
N LYS A 272 -31.71 5.32 1.92
CA LYS A 272 -31.00 4.16 2.44
C LYS A 272 -30.19 3.54 1.31
N LEU A 273 -28.87 3.55 1.46
CA LEU A 273 -27.92 3.02 0.50
C LEU A 273 -27.59 1.57 0.84
N ILE A 274 -27.40 0.73 -0.18
CA ILE A 274 -26.88 -0.62 -0.02
C ILE A 274 -25.54 -0.68 -0.75
N LEU A 275 -24.45 -0.81 0.02
CA LEU A 275 -23.12 -1.00 -0.52
C LEU A 275 -22.97 -2.47 -0.94
N PHE A 276 -22.66 -2.71 -2.22
CA PHE A 276 -22.28 -4.00 -2.80
C PHE A 276 -23.36 -5.09 -2.95
N ARG A 277 -24.62 -4.76 -3.27
CA ARG A 277 -25.58 -5.79 -3.70
C ARG A 277 -25.46 -6.06 -5.20
N GLY A 278 -25.11 -7.28 -5.57
CA GLY A 278 -25.27 -7.74 -6.96
C GLY A 278 -26.75 -7.94 -7.24
N ARG A 279 -27.31 -7.18 -8.18
CA ARG A 279 -28.71 -7.32 -8.63
C ARG A 279 -28.91 -8.75 -9.14
N LYS A 280 -29.54 -9.61 -8.34
CA LYS A 280 -30.16 -10.84 -8.86
C LYS A 280 -31.36 -10.36 -9.68
N PHE A 281 -31.23 -10.48 -11.00
CA PHE A 281 -32.36 -10.47 -11.91
C PHE A 281 -33.30 -11.63 -11.59
#